data_AF-A0A976PHE7-F1
#
_entry.id   AF-A0A976PHE7-F1
#
_cell.length_a   1.000
_cell.length_b   1.000
_cell.length_c   1.000
_cell.angle_alpha   90.00
_cell.angle_beta   90.00
_cell.angle_gamma   90.00
#
_symmetry.space_group_name_H-M   'P 1'
#
loop_
_entity.id
_entity.type
_entity.pdbx_description
1 polymer ?
#
loop_
_entity_poly.entity_id
_entity_poly.type
_entity_poly.pdbx_seq_one_letter_code
_entity_poly.pdbx_strand_id
1 'polypeptide(L)'
;MKKFFIWILFIPFIAASAGVGDWKIVGEEGDFWLQSTTDSKTKNLITKRTGESKVISTKDVGEDHEIIVYYTGMAGTFKLVDIYYAQIFNKKTKKFLGDYPWEYKSQNNPDEKLPQPKWEIGTKSISISDEQTTIQKVIQLN
;
A
#
# COMPACT_ATOMS: atom_id res chain seq x y z
N MET A 1 -61.30 -5.68 -5.70
CA MET A 1 -60.11 -4.83 -5.42
C MET A 1 -58.86 -5.69 -5.56
N LYS A 2 -58.14 -5.59 -6.69
CA LYS A 2 -56.93 -6.39 -6.97
C LYS A 2 -55.74 -5.71 -6.28
N LYS A 3 -55.14 -6.38 -5.30
CA LYS A 3 -53.92 -5.89 -4.63
C LYS A 3 -52.71 -6.32 -5.47
N PHE A 4 -52.04 -5.37 -6.10
CA PHE A 4 -50.76 -5.57 -6.77
C PHE A 4 -49.66 -5.68 -5.70
N PHE A 5 -49.03 -6.84 -5.61
CA PHE A 5 -47.85 -7.06 -4.79
C PHE A 5 -46.62 -6.66 -5.63
N ILE A 6 -46.06 -5.47 -5.35
CA ILE A 6 -44.80 -5.03 -5.96
C ILE A 6 -43.67 -5.61 -5.12
N TRP A 7 -42.96 -6.59 -5.67
CA TRP A 7 -41.71 -7.10 -5.12
C TRP A 7 -40.58 -6.16 -5.53
N ILE A 8 -40.14 -5.32 -4.60
CA ILE A 8 -38.93 -4.50 -4.76
C ILE A 8 -37.73 -5.45 -4.64
N LEU A 9 -37.09 -5.72 -5.77
CA LEU A 9 -35.79 -6.40 -5.82
C LEU A 9 -34.74 -5.48 -5.20
N PHE A 10 -34.37 -5.77 -3.96
CA PHE A 10 -33.16 -5.24 -3.35
C PHE A 10 -31.96 -5.92 -4.02
N ILE A 11 -31.26 -5.20 -4.90
CA ILE A 11 -29.98 -5.63 -5.43
C ILE A 11 -28.93 -5.21 -4.39
N PRO A 12 -28.30 -6.15 -3.63
CA PRO A 12 -27.22 -5.76 -2.74
C PRO A 12 -26.03 -5.33 -3.59
N PHE A 13 -25.71 -4.04 -3.50
CA PHE A 13 -24.44 -3.49 -3.95
C PHE A 13 -23.34 -4.08 -3.06
N ILE A 14 -22.64 -5.10 -3.54
CA ILE A 14 -21.44 -5.61 -2.85
C ILE A 14 -20.33 -4.60 -3.13
N ALA A 15 -20.12 -3.67 -2.20
CA ALA A 15 -18.91 -2.86 -2.17
C ALA A 15 -17.74 -3.79 -1.81
N ALA A 16 -16.95 -4.19 -2.79
CA ALA A 16 -15.69 -4.89 -2.53
C ALA A 16 -14.73 -3.91 -1.87
N SER A 17 -14.63 -3.93 -0.54
CA SER A 17 -13.54 -3.26 0.17
C SER A 17 -12.30 -4.15 0.05
N ALA A 18 -11.35 -3.80 -0.83
CA ALA A 18 -10.01 -4.37 -0.75
C ALA A 18 -9.45 -4.03 0.63
N GLY A 19 -9.32 -5.05 1.47
CA GLY A 19 -9.02 -4.90 2.88
C GLY A 19 -7.54 -5.07 3.11
N VAL A 20 -7.02 -4.43 4.15
CA VAL A 20 -5.68 -4.73 4.70
C VAL A 20 -5.45 -6.24 4.88
N GLY A 21 -6.52 -7.03 5.03
CA GLY A 21 -6.48 -8.49 5.18
C GLY A 21 -6.02 -9.30 3.98
N ASP A 22 -5.88 -8.71 2.78
CA ASP A 22 -5.38 -9.43 1.59
C ASP A 22 -3.86 -9.60 1.59
N TRP A 23 -3.17 -8.85 2.47
CA TRP A 23 -1.72 -8.83 2.59
C TRP A 23 -1.27 -8.88 4.03
N LYS A 24 -0.12 -9.51 4.28
CA LYS A 24 0.53 -9.52 5.59
C LYS A 24 2.03 -9.43 5.44
N ILE A 25 2.71 -8.98 6.51
CA ILE A 25 4.17 -9.04 6.58
C ILE A 25 4.56 -10.28 7.37
N VAL A 26 5.47 -11.08 6.81
CA VAL A 26 6.00 -12.29 7.43
C VAL A 26 7.53 -12.23 7.47
N GLY A 27 8.10 -12.72 8.57
CA GLY A 27 9.55 -12.90 8.70
C GLY A 27 9.93 -14.32 8.29
N GLU A 28 10.82 -14.47 7.32
CA GLU A 28 11.32 -15.76 6.85
C GLU A 28 12.83 -15.64 6.59
N GLU A 29 13.63 -16.55 7.18
CA GLU A 29 15.08 -16.64 6.96
C GLU A 29 15.88 -15.35 7.30
N GLY A 30 15.34 -14.51 8.19
CA GLY A 30 15.96 -13.24 8.58
C GLY A 30 15.54 -12.03 7.73
N ASP A 31 14.77 -12.28 6.66
CA ASP A 31 14.18 -11.26 5.81
C ASP A 31 12.69 -11.05 6.12
N PHE A 32 12.17 -9.91 5.67
CA PHE A 32 10.75 -9.57 5.82
C PHE A 32 10.08 -9.46 4.45
N TRP A 33 8.92 -10.08 4.33
CA TRP A 33 8.21 -10.24 3.06
C TRP A 33 6.79 -9.73 3.17
N LEU A 34 6.35 -8.96 2.18
CA LEU A 34 4.95 -8.68 1.95
C LEU A 34 4.37 -9.88 1.20
N GLN A 35 3.45 -10.61 1.83
CA GLN A 35 2.90 -11.87 1.32
C GLN A 35 1.39 -11.78 1.19
N SER A 36 0.86 -12.29 0.08
CA SER A 36 -0.60 -12.42 -0.10
C SER A 36 -1.16 -13.44 0.88
N THR A 37 -2.30 -13.12 1.50
CA THR A 37 -2.97 -14.05 2.43
C THR A 37 -3.68 -15.19 1.72
N THR A 38 -3.97 -15.06 0.43
CA THR A 38 -4.63 -16.09 -0.39
C THR A 38 -3.65 -16.96 -1.17
N ASP A 39 -2.45 -16.46 -1.46
CA ASP A 39 -1.40 -17.17 -2.20
C ASP A 39 -0.02 -16.91 -1.57
N SER A 40 0.43 -17.82 -0.71
CA SER A 40 1.69 -17.67 0.03
C SER A 40 2.95 -17.61 -0.85
N LYS A 41 2.86 -18.06 -2.11
CA LYS A 41 3.96 -17.95 -3.08
C LYS A 41 4.08 -16.55 -3.65
N THR A 42 2.99 -15.79 -3.67
CA THR A 42 2.99 -14.38 -4.07
C THR A 42 3.52 -13.55 -2.89
N LYS A 43 4.82 -13.28 -2.91
CA LYS A 43 5.48 -12.43 -1.93
C LYS A 43 6.60 -11.61 -2.56
N ASN A 44 6.95 -10.51 -1.92
CA ASN A 44 8.09 -9.69 -2.30
C ASN A 44 8.80 -9.13 -1.07
N LEU A 45 10.12 -8.98 -1.18
CA LEU A 45 10.95 -8.45 -0.10
C LEU A 45 10.50 -7.02 0.19
N ILE A 46 10.43 -6.65 1.46
CA ILE A 46 10.14 -5.27 1.87
C ILE A 46 11.42 -4.53 2.23
N THR A 47 11.43 -3.22 2.01
CA THR A 47 12.38 -2.35 2.67
C THR A 47 12.07 -2.38 4.17
N LYS A 48 12.99 -2.91 4.98
CA LYS A 48 12.85 -3.01 6.43
C LYS A 48 13.73 -1.98 7.14
N ARG A 49 13.16 -1.29 8.14
CA ARG A 49 13.90 -0.45 9.10
C ARG A 49 13.85 -1.12 10.49
N THR A 50 13.55 -0.38 11.55
CA THR A 50 13.47 -0.92 12.93
C THR A 50 12.05 -1.37 13.31
N GLY A 51 11.87 -2.06 14.44
CA GLY A 51 10.55 -2.41 14.96
C GLY A 51 9.77 -3.46 14.15
N GLU A 52 8.52 -3.68 14.51
CA GLU A 52 7.61 -4.62 13.83
C GLU A 52 6.96 -3.94 12.62
N SER A 53 7.03 -4.59 11.46
CA SER A 53 6.40 -4.10 10.24
C SER A 53 5.00 -4.67 10.07
N LYS A 54 4.08 -3.83 9.59
CA LYS A 54 2.68 -4.24 9.36
C LYS A 54 2.08 -3.51 8.17
N VAL A 55 1.17 -4.18 7.46
CA VAL A 55 0.36 -3.55 6.42
C VAL A 55 -0.59 -2.54 7.08
N ILE A 56 -0.70 -1.36 6.50
CA ILE A 56 -1.47 -0.23 7.03
C ILE A 56 -2.72 0.00 6.18
N SER A 57 -2.57 -0.02 4.86
CA SER A 57 -3.67 0.17 3.94
C SER A 57 -3.37 -0.45 2.59
N THR A 58 -4.43 -0.72 1.85
CA THR A 58 -4.37 -1.10 0.45
C THR A 58 -5.28 -0.18 -0.35
N LYS A 59 -4.94 0.06 -1.62
CA LYS A 59 -5.72 0.91 -2.51
C LYS A 59 -5.57 0.44 -3.95
N ASP A 60 -6.69 0.16 -4.60
CA ASP A 60 -6.73 -0.08 -6.04
C ASP A 60 -6.38 1.19 -6.82
N VAL A 61 -5.60 1.02 -7.89
CA VAL A 61 -5.19 2.09 -8.80
C VAL A 61 -5.25 1.59 -10.24
N GLY A 62 -6.07 2.24 -11.06
CA GLY A 62 -6.42 1.69 -12.37
C GLY A 62 -7.21 0.38 -12.25
N GLU A 63 -7.22 -0.41 -13.32
CA GLU A 63 -7.95 -1.68 -13.35
C GLU A 63 -7.18 -2.81 -12.67
N ASP A 64 -5.90 -2.96 -13.04
CA ASP A 64 -5.10 -4.14 -12.73
C ASP A 64 -4.03 -3.92 -11.66
N HIS A 65 -4.01 -2.78 -10.97
CA HIS A 65 -2.96 -2.48 -9.98
C HIS A 65 -3.52 -2.15 -8.60
N GLU A 66 -2.71 -2.47 -7.59
CA GLU A 66 -2.96 -2.21 -6.19
C GLU A 66 -1.70 -1.60 -5.56
N ILE A 67 -1.87 -0.58 -4.72
CA ILE A 67 -0.83 -0.03 -3.86
C ILE A 67 -1.05 -0.57 -2.47
N ILE A 68 -0.01 -1.17 -1.89
CA ILE A 68 -0.03 -1.78 -0.56
C ILE A 68 0.94 -1.00 0.32
N VAL A 69 0.39 -0.21 1.24
CA VAL A 69 1.15 0.62 2.17
C VAL A 69 1.43 -0.15 3.44
N TYR A 70 2.67 -0.11 3.90
CA TYR A 70 3.08 -0.76 5.13
C TYR A 70 4.04 0.13 5.94
N TYR A 71 4.01 -0.07 7.24
CA TYR A 71 4.96 0.54 8.17
C TYR A 71 6.26 -0.28 8.16
N THR A 72 7.39 0.36 7.86
CA THR A 72 8.70 -0.32 7.80
C THR A 72 9.50 -0.19 9.10
N GLY A 73 9.19 0.83 9.90
CA GLY A 73 9.87 1.09 11.17
C GLY A 73 10.11 2.55 11.43
N MET A 74 11.00 2.80 12.39
CA MET A 74 11.47 4.14 12.76
C MET A 74 12.93 4.36 12.39
N ALA A 75 13.27 5.62 12.16
CA ALA A 75 14.64 6.10 12.09
C ALA A 75 14.87 7.34 12.97
N GLY A 76 16.14 7.64 13.22
CA GLY A 76 16.58 8.78 14.01
C GLY A 76 16.95 8.44 15.45
N THR A 77 17.83 9.25 16.06
CA THR A 77 18.29 9.06 17.44
C THR A 77 17.64 10.06 18.40
N PHE A 78 17.53 11.33 17.98
CA PHE A 78 16.97 12.42 18.80
C PHE A 78 15.57 12.84 18.36
N LYS A 79 15.28 12.69 17.07
CA LYS A 79 13.95 12.89 16.48
C LYS A 79 13.56 11.60 15.80
N LEU A 80 12.58 10.92 16.36
CA LEU A 80 12.10 9.65 15.85
C LEU A 80 11.10 9.92 14.74
N VAL A 81 11.32 9.28 13.60
CA VAL A 81 10.47 9.39 12.42
C VAL A 81 9.96 8.01 12.06
N ASP A 82 8.65 7.84 12.07
CA ASP A 82 7.97 6.69 11.48
C ASP A 82 8.07 6.76 9.96
N ILE A 83 8.42 5.63 9.36
CA ILE A 83 8.61 5.51 7.93
C ILE A 83 7.61 4.49 7.39
N TYR A 84 6.91 4.90 6.34
CA TYR A 84 5.96 4.08 5.61
C TYR A 84 6.45 3.93 4.17
N TYR A 85 6.36 2.71 3.66
CA TYR A 85 6.66 2.37 2.28
C TYR A 85 5.41 1.82 1.62
N ALA A 86 5.41 1.81 0.29
CA ALA A 86 4.34 1.27 -0.51
C ALA A 86 4.90 0.39 -1.61
N GLN A 87 4.33 -0.81 -1.75
CA GLN A 87 4.57 -1.66 -2.91
C GLN A 87 3.45 -1.52 -3.93
N ILE A 88 3.81 -1.57 -5.21
CA ILE A 88 2.83 -1.58 -6.30
C ILE A 88 2.75 -3.00 -6.84
N PHE A 89 1.57 -3.58 -6.81
CA PHE A 89 1.30 -4.93 -7.27
C PHE A 89 0.39 -4.91 -8.50
N ASN A 90 0.77 -5.60 -9.57
CA ASN A 90 -0.07 -5.84 -10.73
C ASN A 90 -0.84 -7.14 -10.52
N LYS A 91 -2.15 -7.04 -10.29
CA LYS A 91 -3.08 -8.13 -9.98
C LYS A 91 -3.18 -9.15 -11.11
N LYS A 92 -3.10 -8.68 -12.37
CA LYS A 92 -3.22 -9.52 -13.58
C LYS A 92 -2.01 -10.41 -13.80
N THR A 93 -0.81 -9.83 -13.68
CA THR A 93 0.46 -10.55 -13.90
C THR A 93 1.03 -11.17 -12.64
N LYS A 94 0.45 -10.84 -11.47
CA LYS A 94 0.93 -11.20 -10.14
C LYS A 94 2.37 -10.78 -9.87
N LYS A 95 2.74 -9.57 -10.30
CA LYS A 95 4.11 -9.04 -10.16
C LYS A 95 4.13 -7.75 -9.35
N PHE A 96 5.16 -7.62 -8.52
CA PHE A 96 5.49 -6.37 -7.86
C PHE A 96 6.30 -5.49 -8.82
N LEU A 97 5.93 -4.21 -8.92
CA LEU A 97 6.54 -3.22 -9.80
C LEU A 97 7.56 -2.33 -9.06
N GLY A 98 7.61 -2.43 -7.73
CA GLY A 98 8.62 -1.81 -6.89
C GLY A 98 8.10 -1.50 -5.49
N ASP A 99 9.01 -0.97 -4.68
CA ASP A 99 8.82 -0.64 -3.28
C ASP A 99 9.44 0.73 -3.01
N TYR A 100 8.62 1.70 -2.61
CA TYR A 100 9.01 3.11 -2.58
C TYR A 100 8.50 3.81 -1.32
N PRO A 101 9.19 4.87 -0.85
CA PRO A 101 8.72 5.67 0.27
C PRO A 101 7.32 6.24 0.02
N TRP A 102 6.45 6.11 1.01
CA TRP A 102 5.08 6.59 0.97
C TRP A 102 4.86 7.82 1.83
N GLU A 103 5.31 7.77 3.09
CA GLU A 103 5.05 8.82 4.07
C GLU A 103 6.10 8.78 5.19
N TYR A 104 6.39 9.95 5.76
CA TYR A 104 7.23 10.10 6.94
C TYR A 104 6.47 10.88 8.03
N LYS A 105 6.43 10.36 9.27
CA LYS A 105 5.78 11.03 10.41
C LYS A 105 6.73 11.24 11.58
N SER A 106 6.84 12.48 12.05
CA SER A 106 7.58 12.76 13.28
C SER A 106 6.76 12.29 14.48
N GLN A 107 7.37 11.44 15.32
CA GLN A 107 6.77 10.98 16.57
C GLN A 107 6.85 12.04 17.68
N ASN A 108 7.92 12.83 17.68
CA ASN A 108 8.15 13.83 18.72
C ASN A 108 7.33 15.11 18.50
N ASN A 109 7.00 15.44 17.26
CA ASN A 109 6.20 16.61 16.92
C ASN A 109 5.37 16.34 15.66
N PRO A 110 4.09 15.94 15.79
CA PRO A 110 3.23 15.64 14.65
C PRO A 110 3.05 16.80 13.66
N ASP A 111 3.24 18.05 14.10
CA ASP A 111 3.13 19.25 13.26
C ASP A 111 4.44 19.59 12.53
N GLU A 112 5.52 18.85 12.79
CA GLU A 112 6.80 19.02 12.11
C GLU A 112 6.67 18.66 10.63
N LYS A 113 6.90 19.64 9.76
CA LYS A 113 6.88 19.45 8.31
C LYS A 113 8.15 18.74 7.86
N LEU A 114 8.09 17.42 7.75
CA LEU A 114 9.10 16.63 7.07
C LEU A 114 8.89 16.69 5.55
N PRO A 115 9.95 16.74 4.72
CA PRO A 115 9.82 16.59 3.27
C PRO A 115 9.14 15.26 2.94
N GLN A 116 8.00 15.29 2.27
CA GLN A 116 7.22 14.07 1.97
C GLN A 116 7.53 13.53 0.58
N PRO A 117 7.49 12.21 0.38
CA PRO A 117 7.42 11.62 -0.95
C PRO A 117 6.18 12.15 -1.67
N LYS A 118 6.32 12.48 -2.96
CA LYS A 118 5.22 12.90 -3.82
C LYS A 118 4.85 11.75 -4.73
N TRP A 119 3.56 11.41 -4.71
CA TRP A 119 2.96 10.40 -5.55
C TRP A 119 1.91 11.04 -6.45
N GLU A 120 2.12 10.97 -7.76
CA GLU A 120 1.14 11.35 -8.76
C GLU A 120 0.63 10.09 -9.43
N ILE A 121 -0.60 9.69 -9.06
CA ILE A 121 -1.23 8.46 -9.53
C ILE A 121 -2.21 8.83 -10.64
N GLY A 122 -1.84 8.51 -11.87
CA GLY A 122 -2.68 8.65 -13.05
C GLY A 122 -3.31 7.32 -13.48
N THR A 123 -4.08 7.36 -14.57
CA THR A 123 -4.71 6.17 -15.15
C THR A 123 -3.74 5.25 -15.87
N LYS A 124 -2.65 5.80 -16.43
CA LYS A 124 -1.65 5.06 -17.22
C LYS A 124 -0.28 4.96 -16.55
N SER A 125 -0.04 5.77 -15.52
CA SER A 125 1.26 5.83 -14.88
C SER A 125 1.18 6.27 -13.43
N ILE A 126 2.20 5.91 -12.67
CA ILE A 126 2.47 6.41 -11.33
C ILE A 126 3.83 7.11 -11.37
N SER A 127 3.88 8.39 -10.99
CA SER A 127 5.13 9.12 -10.79
C SER A 127 5.40 9.25 -9.29
N ILE A 128 6.64 8.94 -8.90
CA ILE A 128 7.09 8.95 -7.51
C ILE A 128 8.36 9.79 -7.45
N SER A 129 8.39 10.75 -6.54
CA SER A 129 9.62 11.50 -6.23
C SER A 129 9.79 11.64 -4.72
N ASP A 130 11.01 11.47 -4.24
CA ASP A 130 11.35 11.69 -2.84
C ASP A 130 12.75 12.29 -2.74
N GLU A 131 12.83 13.49 -2.17
CA GLU A 131 14.07 14.22 -1.99
C GLU A 131 14.96 13.56 -0.93
N GLN A 132 14.37 12.89 0.07
CA GLN A 132 15.14 12.27 1.16
C GLN A 132 15.94 11.04 0.69
N THR A 133 15.36 10.26 -0.22
CA THR A 133 16.01 9.06 -0.79
C THR A 133 16.56 9.29 -2.20
N THR A 134 16.42 10.52 -2.74
CA THR A 134 16.82 10.87 -4.12
C THR A 134 16.13 9.99 -5.17
N ILE A 135 14.92 9.51 -4.88
CA ILE A 135 14.15 8.69 -5.81
C ILE A 135 13.42 9.60 -6.79
N GLN A 136 13.51 9.27 -8.08
CA GLN A 136 12.64 9.78 -9.12
C GLN A 136 12.26 8.62 -10.04
N LYS A 137 10.99 8.23 -10.04
CA LYS A 137 10.52 7.03 -10.73
C LYS A 137 9.20 7.28 -11.43
N VAL A 138 9.08 6.75 -12.64
CA VAL A 138 7.82 6.65 -13.36
C VAL A 138 7.56 5.19 -13.68
N ILE A 139 6.37 4.70 -13.34
CA ILE A 139 5.92 3.33 -13.57
C ILE A 139 4.74 3.40 -14.52
N GLN A 140 4.78 2.62 -15.60
CA GLN A 140 3.69 2.52 -16.57
C GLN A 140 2.74 1.38 -16.15
N LEU A 141 1.43 1.64 -16.21
CA LEU A 141 0.37 0.74 -15.74
C LEU A 141 -0.30 -0.07 -16.87
N ASN A 142 0.47 -0.42 -17.91
CA ASN A 142 -0.02 -1.09 -19.12
C ASN A 142 -0.79 -2.39 -18.86
#